data_AF-A0A3P9KA85-F1
#
_entry.id   AF-A0A3P9KA85-F1
#
_cell.length_a   1.000
_cell.length_b   1.000
_cell.length_c   1.000
_cell.angle_alpha   90.00
_cell.angle_beta   90.00
_cell.angle_gamma   90.00
#
_symmetry.space_group_name_H-M   'P 1'
#
loop_
_entity.id
_entity.type
_entity.pdbx_description
1 polymer ?
#
loop_
_entity_poly.entity_id
_entity_poly.type
_entity_poly.pdbx_seq_one_letter_code
_entity_poly.pdbx_strand_id
1 'polypeptide(L)'
;MSGGDFVFGVFLQIVDSGLKAFPYTAETSSSDDSEAPSDPHVGVSVTLPDWARFLKTPKVALWDAKRTKTSPEAETKVSFRMPSFRPFVLMQETYANLPFQSWELRPLSDNSALVLCCRAPQENLCMLQSDQRKGLAHILGRWMSRAALQRAMTKAGLHIFVNEHTHRYVHTCRKNPTTEHAAYQQMALLASACAFSWSKWNTQCGDEHLVMQVCEHLPPTAVPAGRWSLYLLGPQRVQRLEATEDSEAFSLDHHPDSEFHSTLVHMLRDTMSPDGAARTRESGYRFVEAVQSLLCSTRPLLFSS
;
A
#
# COMPACT_ATOMS: atom_id res chain seq x y z
N MET A 1 -25.40 -29.33 -20.59
CA MET A 1 -24.92 -28.47 -19.49
C MET A 1 -24.62 -29.39 -18.31
N SER A 2 -23.35 -29.76 -18.14
CA SER A 2 -22.89 -30.48 -16.96
C SER A 2 -21.99 -29.52 -16.19
N GLY A 3 -22.44 -29.10 -15.00
CA GLY A 3 -21.66 -28.27 -14.10
C GLY A 3 -20.59 -29.14 -13.44
N GLY A 4 -19.36 -29.03 -13.90
CA GLY A 4 -18.21 -29.57 -13.18
C GLY A 4 -17.91 -28.68 -11.98
N ASP A 5 -17.87 -29.27 -10.79
CA ASP A 5 -17.39 -28.59 -9.60
C ASP A 5 -15.91 -28.24 -9.79
N PHE A 6 -15.62 -26.94 -9.89
CA PHE A 6 -14.26 -26.43 -10.02
C PHE A 6 -13.59 -26.42 -8.64
N VAL A 7 -12.58 -27.28 -8.47
CA VAL A 7 -11.69 -27.22 -7.31
C VAL A 7 -10.76 -26.02 -7.49
N PHE A 8 -11.03 -24.95 -6.74
CA PHE A 8 -10.17 -23.77 -6.69
C PHE A 8 -8.87 -24.11 -5.95
N GLY A 9 -7.79 -24.35 -6.70
CA GLY A 9 -6.43 -24.34 -6.15
C GLY A 9 -5.95 -22.91 -5.94
N VAL A 10 -5.83 -22.47 -4.68
CA VAL A 10 -5.13 -21.22 -4.35
C VAL A 10 -3.63 -21.50 -4.42
N PHE A 11 -2.96 -21.01 -5.46
CA PHE A 11 -1.49 -20.98 -5.47
C PHE A 11 -1.02 -19.90 -4.50
N LEU A 12 -0.79 -20.31 -3.25
CA LEU A 12 0.02 -19.56 -2.30
C LEU A 12 1.43 -19.43 -2.89
N GLN A 13 2.11 -18.30 -2.70
CA GLN A 13 3.54 -18.21 -2.98
C GLN A 13 4.26 -19.24 -2.09
N ILE A 14 4.66 -20.37 -2.66
CA ILE A 14 5.46 -21.40 -1.98
C ILE A 14 6.91 -20.90 -2.05
N VAL A 15 7.38 -20.26 -0.98
CA VAL A 15 8.72 -19.65 -0.92
C VAL A 15 9.82 -20.70 -0.73
N ASP A 16 9.52 -21.94 -0.32
CA ASP A 16 10.55 -22.89 0.14
C ASP A 16 10.82 -24.12 -0.74
N SER A 17 10.17 -24.31 -1.90
CA SER A 17 10.42 -25.52 -2.71
C SER A 17 10.59 -25.34 -4.21
N GLY A 18 10.63 -24.11 -4.72
CA GLY A 18 10.66 -23.85 -6.17
C GLY A 18 9.40 -24.37 -6.91
N LEU A 19 9.34 -24.13 -8.23
CA LEU A 19 8.29 -24.67 -9.09
C LEU A 19 8.42 -26.20 -9.16
N LYS A 20 7.45 -26.94 -8.59
CA LYS A 20 7.32 -28.38 -8.82
C LYS A 20 6.52 -28.61 -10.11
N ALA A 21 7.12 -29.30 -11.07
CA ALA A 21 6.43 -29.73 -12.28
C ALA A 21 5.40 -30.81 -11.92
N PHE A 22 4.12 -30.53 -12.21
CA PHE A 22 3.06 -31.52 -12.15
C PHE A 22 2.84 -32.05 -13.58
N PRO A 23 3.22 -33.29 -13.89
CA PRO A 23 2.98 -33.84 -15.22
C PRO A 23 1.47 -34.10 -15.38
N TYR A 24 0.86 -33.49 -16.39
CA TYR A 24 -0.49 -33.84 -16.82
C TYR A 24 -0.39 -34.66 -18.10
N THR A 25 -1.18 -35.73 -18.18
CA THR A 25 -1.33 -36.52 -19.41
C THR A 25 -2.03 -35.65 -20.44
N ALA A 26 -1.28 -35.18 -21.45
CA ALA A 26 -1.88 -34.61 -22.64
C ALA A 26 -2.80 -35.69 -23.26
N GLU A 27 -4.08 -35.37 -23.44
CA GLU A 27 -4.93 -36.21 -24.27
C GLU A 27 -4.36 -36.17 -25.69
N THR A 28 -3.72 -37.26 -26.10
CA THR A 28 -3.37 -37.52 -27.50
C THR A 28 -4.66 -37.62 -28.29
N SER A 29 -4.98 -36.58 -29.05
CA SER A 29 -5.95 -36.67 -30.13
C SER A 29 -5.39 -37.63 -31.19
N SER A 30 -5.97 -38.83 -31.25
CA SER A 30 -5.78 -39.75 -32.38
C SER A 30 -6.28 -39.07 -33.65
N SER A 31 -5.45 -39.10 -34.68
CA SER A 31 -5.70 -38.63 -36.04
C SER A 31 -6.89 -39.32 -36.69
N ASP A 32 -7.80 -38.55 -37.26
CA ASP A 32 -8.42 -38.87 -38.55
C ASP A 32 -8.85 -37.55 -39.24
N ASP A 33 -8.37 -37.36 -40.46
CA ASP A 33 -8.61 -36.19 -41.30
C ASP A 33 -10.04 -36.18 -41.86
N SER A 34 -10.73 -35.02 -41.83
CA SER A 34 -11.66 -34.49 -42.85
C SER A 34 -12.69 -33.52 -42.24
N GLU A 35 -12.29 -32.28 -42.00
CA GLU A 35 -13.08 -31.05 -42.08
C GLU A 35 -12.16 -29.92 -41.61
N ALA A 36 -12.24 -28.73 -42.22
CA ALA A 36 -11.45 -27.58 -41.75
C ALA A 36 -11.69 -27.44 -40.24
N PRO A 37 -10.67 -27.49 -39.37
CA PRO A 37 -10.91 -27.47 -37.95
C PRO A 37 -11.49 -26.09 -37.64
N SER A 38 -12.80 -26.04 -37.38
CA SER A 38 -13.43 -24.99 -36.61
C SER A 38 -12.64 -24.96 -35.32
N ASP A 39 -11.68 -24.05 -35.20
CA ASP A 39 -10.78 -23.92 -34.06
C ASP A 39 -11.68 -23.85 -32.81
N PRO A 40 -11.86 -24.95 -32.05
CA PRO A 40 -12.92 -25.03 -31.08
C PRO A 40 -12.38 -24.39 -29.83
N HIS A 41 -12.34 -23.06 -29.87
CA HIS A 41 -11.94 -22.26 -28.74
C HIS A 41 -12.94 -22.52 -27.61
N VAL A 42 -12.47 -23.18 -26.55
CA VAL A 42 -13.22 -23.35 -25.33
C VAL A 42 -13.39 -21.97 -24.69
N GLY A 43 -14.63 -21.53 -24.56
CA GLY A 43 -14.98 -20.34 -23.78
C GLY A 43 -14.95 -20.69 -22.30
N VAL A 44 -14.06 -20.07 -21.55
CA VAL A 44 -13.98 -20.20 -20.10
C VAL A 44 -14.44 -18.91 -19.47
N SER A 45 -15.24 -19.03 -18.41
CA SER A 45 -15.68 -17.89 -17.64
C SER A 45 -15.62 -18.16 -16.15
N VAL A 46 -15.01 -17.24 -15.41
CA VAL A 46 -14.71 -17.40 -13.99
C VAL A 46 -15.23 -16.20 -13.22
N THR A 47 -15.98 -16.47 -12.16
CA THR A 47 -16.36 -15.46 -11.17
C THR A 47 -15.18 -15.21 -10.24
N LEU A 48 -14.81 -13.94 -10.07
CA LEU A 48 -13.72 -13.55 -9.18
C LEU A 48 -14.12 -13.83 -7.71
N PRO A 49 -13.19 -14.32 -6.88
CA PRO A 49 -13.47 -14.61 -5.48
C PRO A 49 -13.85 -13.33 -4.71
N ASP A 50 -14.83 -13.45 -3.82
CA ASP A 50 -15.33 -12.38 -2.96
C ASP A 50 -14.38 -12.01 -1.80
N TRP A 51 -13.40 -12.87 -1.53
CA TRP A 51 -12.35 -12.70 -0.53
C TRP A 51 -11.04 -12.10 -1.08
N ALA A 52 -10.95 -11.84 -2.40
CA ALA A 52 -9.79 -11.18 -2.97
C ALA A 52 -10.18 -9.89 -3.68
N ARG A 53 -9.35 -8.88 -3.51
CA ARG A 53 -9.44 -7.61 -4.20
C ARG A 53 -8.52 -7.63 -5.42
N PHE A 54 -9.07 -7.19 -6.55
CA PHE A 54 -8.34 -6.98 -7.80
C PHE A 54 -8.41 -5.49 -8.13
N LEU A 55 -7.25 -4.84 -8.23
CA LEU A 55 -7.16 -3.40 -8.52
C LEU A 55 -7.28 -3.12 -10.01
N LYS A 56 -6.90 -4.11 -10.83
CA LYS A 56 -7.05 -4.14 -12.28
C LYS A 56 -7.63 -5.49 -12.65
N THR A 57 -8.26 -5.58 -13.82
CA THR A 57 -8.69 -6.86 -14.37
C THR A 57 -7.51 -7.85 -14.38
N PRO A 58 -7.64 -9.02 -13.73
CA PRO A 58 -6.53 -9.96 -13.67
C PRO A 58 -6.23 -10.52 -15.05
N LYS A 59 -4.94 -10.73 -15.32
CA LYS A 59 -4.44 -11.34 -16.55
C LYS A 59 -4.53 -12.85 -16.40
N VAL A 60 -4.97 -13.54 -17.44
CA VAL A 60 -4.93 -15.00 -17.48
C VAL A 60 -3.57 -15.44 -18.02
N ALA A 61 -2.93 -16.38 -17.33
CA ALA A 61 -1.85 -17.18 -17.89
C ALA A 61 -2.27 -18.64 -17.98
N LEU A 62 -1.87 -19.28 -19.06
CA LEU A 62 -1.97 -20.73 -19.23
C LEU A 62 -0.64 -21.35 -18.79
N TRP A 63 -0.72 -22.49 -18.12
CA TRP A 63 0.43 -23.35 -17.93
C TRP A 63 0.90 -23.80 -19.32
N ASP A 64 2.13 -23.46 -19.72
CA ASP A 64 2.78 -23.85 -20.98
C ASP A 64 2.47 -23.08 -22.29
N ALA A 65 1.77 -21.94 -22.27
CA ALA A 65 1.56 -21.13 -23.49
C ALA A 65 2.02 -19.68 -23.33
N LYS A 66 2.48 -19.07 -24.43
CA LYS A 66 2.66 -17.61 -24.52
C LYS A 66 1.32 -16.93 -24.20
N ARG A 67 1.37 -15.86 -23.40
CA ARG A 67 0.24 -15.10 -22.84
C ARG A 67 -0.99 -15.04 -23.76
N THR A 68 -2.16 -15.38 -23.21
CA THR A 68 -3.45 -15.29 -23.90
C THR A 68 -4.08 -13.90 -23.70
N LYS A 69 -4.78 -13.39 -24.72
CA LYS A 69 -5.55 -12.14 -24.60
C LYS A 69 -6.82 -12.41 -23.75
N THR A 70 -7.11 -11.51 -22.83
CA THR A 70 -8.29 -11.57 -21.95
C THR A 70 -9.22 -10.40 -22.24
N SER A 71 -10.52 -10.63 -22.16
CA SER A 71 -11.54 -9.60 -22.27
C SER A 71 -12.35 -9.53 -20.98
N PRO A 72 -12.44 -8.37 -20.30
CA PRO A 72 -13.37 -8.21 -19.19
C PRO A 72 -14.80 -8.31 -19.73
N GLU A 73 -15.63 -9.18 -19.13
CA GLU A 73 -17.08 -9.19 -19.39
C GLU A 73 -17.84 -8.38 -18.33
N ALA A 74 -17.39 -8.40 -17.08
CA ALA A 74 -17.92 -7.59 -15.97
C ALA A 74 -16.86 -7.41 -14.87
N GLU A 75 -17.08 -6.50 -13.91
CA GLU A 75 -16.15 -6.30 -12.78
C GLU A 75 -15.92 -7.54 -11.90
N THR A 76 -16.84 -8.51 -11.94
CA THR A 76 -16.81 -9.72 -11.11
C THR A 76 -16.56 -10.99 -11.92
N LYS A 77 -16.41 -10.88 -13.24
CA LYS A 77 -16.36 -12.02 -14.14
C LYS A 77 -15.31 -11.81 -15.23
N VAL A 78 -14.40 -12.77 -15.34
CA VAL A 78 -13.36 -12.79 -16.38
C VAL A 78 -13.67 -13.91 -17.34
N SER A 79 -13.70 -13.58 -18.63
CA SER A 79 -13.97 -14.54 -19.69
C SER A 79 -12.88 -14.49 -20.75
N PHE A 80 -12.51 -15.66 -21.24
CA PHE A 80 -11.42 -15.81 -22.20
C PHE A 80 -11.60 -17.09 -22.99
N ARG A 81 -10.90 -17.16 -24.12
CA ARG A 81 -10.91 -18.30 -25.04
C ARG A 81 -9.58 -19.01 -24.99
N MET A 82 -9.60 -20.33 -25.03
CA MET A 82 -8.41 -21.18 -25.10
C MET A 82 -8.59 -22.28 -26.16
N PRO A 83 -7.52 -22.71 -26.85
CA PRO A 83 -7.62 -23.75 -27.88
C PRO A 83 -8.06 -25.12 -27.35
N SER A 84 -7.78 -25.41 -26.08
CA SER A 84 -8.17 -26.64 -25.37
C SER A 84 -8.21 -26.34 -23.87
N PHE A 85 -9.02 -27.08 -23.11
CA PHE A 85 -9.13 -26.91 -21.66
C PHE A 85 -7.80 -27.26 -20.98
N ARG A 86 -7.17 -26.28 -20.32
CA ARG A 86 -5.86 -26.43 -19.66
C ARG A 86 -5.82 -25.67 -18.34
N PRO A 87 -4.92 -26.04 -17.41
CA PRO A 87 -4.69 -25.27 -16.20
C PRO A 87 -4.35 -23.81 -16.53
N PHE A 88 -5.06 -22.90 -15.86
CA PHE A 88 -4.86 -21.47 -16.00
C PHE A 88 -4.77 -20.82 -14.63
N VAL A 89 -4.15 -19.65 -14.58
CA VAL A 89 -4.02 -18.84 -13.36
C VAL A 89 -4.47 -17.41 -13.64
N LEU A 90 -5.12 -16.81 -12.65
CA LEU A 90 -5.41 -15.38 -12.63
C LEU A 90 -4.27 -14.66 -11.93
N MET A 91 -3.65 -13.72 -12.64
CA MET A 91 -2.52 -12.94 -12.15
C MET A 91 -2.92 -11.48 -12.00
N GLN A 92 -2.51 -10.86 -10.91
CA GLN A 92 -2.57 -9.42 -10.74
C GLN A 92 -1.18 -8.84 -10.53
N GLU A 93 -1.04 -7.55 -10.82
CA GLU A 93 0.21 -6.83 -10.56
C GLU A 93 0.36 -6.63 -9.05
N THR A 94 1.39 -7.26 -8.47
CA THR A 94 1.68 -7.22 -7.02
C THR A 94 1.75 -5.78 -6.50
N TYR A 95 2.32 -4.86 -7.26
CA TYR A 95 2.54 -3.48 -6.84
C TYR A 95 1.53 -2.49 -7.43
N ALA A 96 0.32 -2.94 -7.77
CA ALA A 96 -0.68 -2.06 -8.39
C ALA A 96 -1.13 -0.89 -7.50
N ASN A 97 -0.88 -0.90 -6.19
CA ASN A 97 -1.12 0.23 -5.28
C ASN A 97 0.08 1.18 -5.12
N LEU A 98 1.21 0.88 -5.76
CA LEU A 98 2.45 1.62 -5.61
C LEU A 98 2.87 2.26 -6.94
N PRO A 99 3.43 3.48 -6.93
CA PRO A 99 3.54 4.36 -5.76
C PRO A 99 2.17 4.81 -5.24
N PHE A 100 2.09 5.13 -3.94
CA PHE A 100 0.90 5.69 -3.33
C PHE A 100 0.59 7.04 -3.97
N GLN A 101 -0.64 7.21 -4.46
CA GLN A 101 -1.14 8.49 -4.97
C GLN A 101 -1.37 9.50 -3.84
N SER A 102 -1.66 8.98 -2.64
CA SER A 102 -1.77 9.75 -1.42
C SER A 102 -1.62 8.82 -0.23
N TRP A 103 -1.16 9.38 0.89
CA TRP A 103 -1.14 8.70 2.18
C TRP A 103 -1.36 9.71 3.29
N GLU A 104 -1.93 9.24 4.40
CA GLU A 104 -2.16 10.04 5.60
C GLU A 104 -1.80 9.20 6.82
N LEU A 105 -1.15 9.83 7.79
CA LEU A 105 -1.07 9.40 9.17
C LEU A 105 -1.84 10.42 10.00
N ARG A 106 -2.83 9.99 10.79
CA ARG A 106 -3.53 10.88 11.71
C ARG A 106 -3.88 10.22 13.04
N PRO A 107 -3.92 10.98 14.14
CA PRO A 107 -4.38 10.46 15.42
C PRO A 107 -5.88 10.16 15.40
N LEU A 108 -6.25 9.19 16.22
CA LEU A 108 -7.63 8.82 16.55
C LEU A 108 -7.89 8.97 18.05
N SER A 109 -6.87 8.70 18.87
CA SER A 109 -6.85 8.91 20.32
C SER A 109 -5.41 8.94 20.80
N ASP A 110 -5.16 9.07 22.10
CA ASP A 110 -3.80 9.27 22.66
C ASP A 110 -2.81 8.17 22.29
N ASN A 111 -3.32 6.93 22.16
CA ASN A 111 -2.53 5.76 21.79
C ASN A 111 -3.14 5.05 20.58
N SER A 112 -3.82 5.79 19.70
CA SER A 112 -4.34 5.22 18.46
C SER A 112 -4.21 6.19 17.29
N ALA A 113 -3.77 5.68 16.15
CA ALA A 113 -3.64 6.45 14.92
C ALA A 113 -4.01 5.58 13.71
N LEU A 114 -4.42 6.24 12.63
CA LEU A 114 -4.59 5.62 11.31
C LEU A 114 -3.34 5.91 10.48
N VAL A 115 -2.65 4.88 10.01
CA VAL A 115 -1.50 4.94 9.10
C VAL A 115 -1.93 4.33 7.77
N LEU A 116 -2.09 5.13 6.72
CA LEU A 116 -2.78 4.74 5.48
C LEU A 116 -4.18 4.17 5.78
N CYS A 117 -4.35 2.85 5.70
CA CYS A 117 -5.58 2.13 6.03
C CYS A 117 -5.43 1.23 7.26
N CYS A 118 -4.28 1.26 7.95
CA CYS A 118 -3.99 0.45 9.12
C CYS A 118 -4.16 1.28 10.39
N ARG A 119 -5.07 0.88 11.28
CA ARG A 119 -5.18 1.45 12.63
C ARG A 119 -4.15 0.79 13.55
N ALA A 120 -3.36 1.62 14.23
CA ALA A 120 -2.30 1.25 15.17
C ALA A 120 -2.59 1.81 16.57
N PRO A 121 -2.08 1.16 17.62
CA PRO A 121 -2.41 -0.20 18.01
C PRO A 121 -3.47 -0.24 19.12
N GLN A 122 -4.09 -1.40 19.28
CA GLN A 122 -4.73 -1.82 20.53
C GLN A 122 -3.95 -3.04 21.02
N GLU A 123 -3.25 -2.94 22.15
CA GLU A 123 -2.50 -4.07 22.76
C GLU A 123 -1.51 -4.80 21.82
N ASN A 124 -0.70 -4.06 21.04
CA ASN A 124 0.24 -4.57 20.02
C ASN A 124 -0.42 -5.18 18.76
N LEU A 125 -1.74 -5.06 18.64
CA LEU A 125 -2.47 -5.46 17.45
C LEU A 125 -2.70 -4.25 16.53
N CYS A 126 -2.83 -4.52 15.24
CA CYS A 126 -3.23 -3.57 14.22
C CYS A 126 -4.50 -4.06 13.54
N MET A 127 -5.21 -3.16 12.88
CA MET A 127 -6.48 -3.47 12.23
C MET A 127 -6.57 -2.76 10.88
N LEU A 128 -7.06 -3.47 9.86
CA LEU A 128 -7.42 -2.84 8.60
C LEU A 128 -8.72 -2.05 8.77
N GLN A 129 -8.69 -0.77 8.43
CA GLN A 129 -9.82 0.14 8.41
C GLN A 129 -9.99 0.70 6.99
N SER A 130 -11.12 0.41 6.37
CA SER A 130 -11.49 0.91 5.05
C SER A 130 -13.00 0.86 4.89
N ASP A 131 -13.56 1.82 4.15
CA ASP A 131 -14.97 1.80 3.76
C ASP A 131 -15.24 0.79 2.64
N GLN A 132 -14.19 0.31 1.96
CA GLN A 132 -14.32 -0.60 0.83
C GLN A 132 -14.38 -2.07 1.28
N ARG A 133 -15.59 -2.63 1.28
CA ARG A 133 -15.84 -4.00 1.77
C ARG A 133 -15.57 -5.11 0.75
N LYS A 134 -15.68 -4.83 -0.55
CA LYS A 134 -15.52 -5.83 -1.63
C LYS A 134 -14.11 -6.44 -1.58
N GLY A 135 -13.99 -7.76 -1.47
CA GLY A 135 -12.70 -8.44 -1.35
C GLY A 135 -12.11 -8.45 0.07
N LEU A 136 -12.60 -7.61 0.99
CA LEU A 136 -11.93 -7.34 2.28
C LEU A 136 -12.79 -7.61 3.52
N ALA A 137 -14.08 -7.93 3.35
CA ALA A 137 -15.03 -8.11 4.45
C ALA A 137 -14.54 -9.08 5.55
N HIS A 138 -13.79 -10.12 5.17
CA HIS A 138 -13.26 -11.14 6.08
C HIS A 138 -12.08 -10.67 6.96
N ILE A 139 -11.46 -9.51 6.66
CA ILE A 139 -10.34 -8.91 7.40
C ILE A 139 -10.62 -7.53 7.99
N LEU A 140 -11.59 -6.80 7.47
CA LEU A 140 -11.95 -5.47 7.96
C LEU A 140 -12.39 -5.49 9.43
N GLY A 141 -11.92 -4.54 10.22
CA GLY A 141 -12.34 -4.39 11.61
C GLY A 141 -11.77 -5.45 12.57
N ARG A 142 -10.85 -6.31 12.11
CA ARG A 142 -10.25 -7.37 12.94
C ARG A 142 -8.88 -6.95 13.46
N TRP A 143 -8.71 -7.03 14.77
CA TRP A 143 -7.41 -6.84 15.41
C TRP A 143 -6.54 -8.07 15.21
N MET A 144 -5.34 -7.86 14.69
CA MET A 144 -4.38 -8.92 14.34
C MET A 144 -2.97 -8.46 14.68
N SER A 145 -2.05 -9.40 14.91
CA SER A 145 -0.62 -9.04 14.94
C SER A 145 -0.21 -8.48 13.57
N ARG A 146 0.81 -7.60 13.54
CA ARG A 146 1.30 -6.98 12.29
C ARG A 146 1.56 -8.02 11.18
N ALA A 147 2.26 -9.10 11.51
CA ALA A 147 2.57 -10.16 10.57
C ALA A 147 1.32 -10.90 10.07
N ALA A 148 0.33 -11.11 10.95
CA ALA A 148 -0.93 -11.73 10.56
C ALA A 148 -1.76 -10.79 9.67
N LEU A 149 -1.81 -9.50 9.99
CA LEU A 149 -2.46 -8.48 9.18
C LEU A 149 -1.84 -8.38 7.78
N GLN A 150 -0.51 -8.31 7.69
CA GLN A 150 0.21 -8.28 6.42
C GLN A 150 -0.09 -9.51 5.55
N ARG A 151 -0.07 -10.71 6.14
CA ARG A 151 -0.43 -11.95 5.42
C ARG A 151 -1.89 -11.94 4.97
N ALA A 152 -2.80 -11.48 5.83
CA ALA A 152 -4.22 -11.43 5.51
C ALA A 152 -4.52 -10.43 4.39
N MET A 153 -3.93 -9.23 4.43
CA MET A 153 -4.03 -8.23 3.38
C MET A 153 -3.43 -8.73 2.06
N THR A 154 -2.24 -9.37 2.12
CA THR A 154 -1.58 -9.97 0.95
C THR A 154 -2.44 -11.06 0.32
N LYS A 155 -3.03 -11.96 1.13
CA LYS A 155 -3.95 -13.00 0.64
C LYS A 155 -5.20 -12.39 0.01
N ALA A 156 -5.69 -11.27 0.55
CA ALA A 156 -6.80 -10.53 -0.01
C ALA A 156 -6.43 -9.65 -1.22
N GLY A 157 -5.21 -9.75 -1.76
CA GLY A 157 -4.76 -8.98 -2.94
C GLY A 157 -4.40 -7.52 -2.66
N LEU A 158 -4.25 -7.15 -1.38
CA LEU A 158 -3.88 -5.80 -0.95
C LEU A 158 -2.40 -5.78 -0.53
N HIS A 159 -1.56 -5.32 -1.44
CA HIS A 159 -0.12 -5.20 -1.24
C HIS A 159 0.25 -3.73 -1.01
N ILE A 160 0.43 -3.34 0.26
CA ILE A 160 0.91 -2.00 0.66
C ILE A 160 2.24 -2.05 1.41
N PHE A 161 2.67 -3.24 1.83
CA PHE A 161 3.92 -3.46 2.55
C PHE A 161 5.03 -3.69 1.53
N VAL A 162 6.12 -2.97 1.70
CA VAL A 162 7.26 -3.03 0.79
C VAL A 162 8.33 -3.98 1.31
N ASN A 163 9.15 -4.49 0.39
CA ASN A 163 10.26 -5.37 0.68
C ASN A 163 11.53 -4.91 -0.08
N GLU A 164 12.62 -5.63 0.13
CA GLU A 164 13.91 -5.37 -0.51
C GLU A 164 13.88 -5.36 -2.04
N HIS A 165 12.88 -5.95 -2.68
CA HIS A 165 12.77 -6.01 -4.15
C HIS A 165 11.79 -4.98 -4.73
N THR A 166 11.00 -4.28 -3.91
CA THR A 166 9.94 -3.38 -4.39
C THR A 166 10.49 -2.27 -5.31
N HIS A 167 11.69 -1.75 -5.01
CA HIS A 167 12.37 -0.72 -5.81
C HIS A 167 12.67 -1.14 -7.26
N ARG A 168 12.66 -2.45 -7.56
CA ARG A 168 12.91 -2.96 -8.93
C ARG A 168 11.68 -2.86 -9.83
N TYR A 169 10.50 -2.71 -9.24
CA TYR A 169 9.22 -2.81 -9.95
C TYR A 169 8.38 -1.54 -9.84
N VAL A 170 8.72 -0.65 -8.91
CA VAL A 170 7.99 0.58 -8.64
C VAL A 170 8.95 1.75 -8.75
N HIS A 171 8.52 2.83 -9.39
CA HIS A 171 9.23 4.09 -9.36
C HIS A 171 9.29 4.64 -7.93
N THR A 172 10.47 4.95 -7.43
CA THR A 172 10.70 5.49 -6.08
C THR A 172 11.30 6.87 -6.14
N CYS A 173 10.94 7.75 -5.20
CA CYS A 173 11.79 8.88 -4.89
C CYS A 173 13.08 8.32 -4.28
N ARG A 174 14.25 8.56 -4.89
CA ARG A 174 15.51 8.18 -4.25
C ARG A 174 15.70 9.09 -3.05
N LYS A 175 15.80 8.52 -1.84
CA LYS A 175 16.01 9.29 -0.60
C LYS A 175 17.10 8.64 0.23
N ASN A 176 17.81 9.47 0.99
CA ASN A 176 18.76 9.02 1.99
C ASN A 176 18.06 8.12 3.03
N PRO A 177 18.46 6.83 3.17
CA PRO A 177 17.79 5.88 4.07
C PRO A 177 17.84 6.30 5.54
N THR A 178 18.90 6.99 5.95
CA THR A 178 19.06 7.48 7.33
C THR A 178 18.07 8.61 7.60
N THR A 179 17.94 9.56 6.67
CA THR A 179 16.98 10.67 6.78
C THR A 179 15.54 10.13 6.79
N GLU A 180 15.22 9.15 5.94
CA GLU A 180 13.90 8.50 5.93
C GLU A 180 13.60 7.81 7.26
N HIS A 181 14.53 7.01 7.79
CA HIS A 181 14.32 6.31 9.05
C HIS A 181 14.16 7.28 10.22
N ALA A 182 14.97 8.34 10.26
CA ALA A 182 14.87 9.39 11.28
C ALA A 182 13.53 10.14 11.18
N ALA A 183 13.03 10.39 9.96
CA ALA A 183 11.71 11.00 9.76
C ALA A 183 10.60 10.11 10.33
N TYR A 184 10.59 8.80 10.04
CA TYR A 184 9.58 7.89 10.60
C TYR A 184 9.63 7.77 12.12
N GLN A 185 10.81 7.79 12.72
CA GLN A 185 10.97 7.85 14.18
C GLN A 185 10.30 9.11 14.75
N GLN A 186 10.57 10.26 14.15
CA GLN A 186 10.03 11.54 14.60
C GLN A 186 8.52 11.65 14.39
N MET A 187 8.01 11.18 13.23
CA MET A 187 6.57 11.08 12.96
C MET A 187 5.88 10.22 14.01
N ALA A 188 6.45 9.07 14.36
CA ALA A 188 5.86 8.16 15.34
C ALA A 188 5.79 8.76 16.75
N LEU A 189 6.81 9.53 17.17
CA LEU A 189 6.81 10.25 18.45
C LEU A 189 5.73 11.33 18.54
N LEU A 190 5.32 11.87 17.39
CA LEU A 190 4.36 12.98 17.28
C LEU A 190 2.96 12.50 16.88
N ALA A 191 2.79 11.22 16.53
CA ALA A 191 1.58 10.68 15.89
C ALA A 191 0.30 10.75 16.73
N SER A 192 0.41 11.01 18.04
CA SER A 192 -0.73 11.19 18.94
C SER A 192 -1.34 12.59 18.87
N ALA A 193 -0.56 13.59 18.44
CA ALA A 193 -0.99 14.99 18.38
C ALA A 193 -0.86 15.61 16.98
N CYS A 194 -0.09 15.00 16.08
CA CYS A 194 0.13 15.50 14.73
C CYS A 194 -0.37 14.51 13.69
N ALA A 195 -1.00 15.07 12.65
CA ALA A 195 -1.24 14.39 11.39
C ALA A 195 -0.12 14.70 10.40
N PHE A 196 0.13 13.75 9.50
CA PHE A 196 1.12 13.81 8.44
C PHE A 196 0.49 13.34 7.14
N SER A 197 0.88 13.95 6.03
CA SER A 197 0.39 13.57 4.71
C SER A 197 1.48 13.72 3.65
N TRP A 198 1.28 13.04 2.53
CA TRP A 198 2.14 13.14 1.35
C TRP A 198 2.28 14.58 0.85
N SER A 199 3.32 14.85 0.05
CA SER A 199 3.50 16.13 -0.63
C SER A 199 3.98 15.89 -2.05
N LYS A 200 3.41 16.60 -3.02
CA LYS A 200 3.85 16.51 -4.42
C LYS A 200 5.32 16.93 -4.60
N TRP A 201 5.78 17.82 -3.72
CA TRP A 201 7.12 18.39 -3.72
C TRP A 201 8.21 17.44 -3.23
N ASN A 202 7.83 16.34 -2.57
CA ASN A 202 8.80 15.33 -2.13
C ASN A 202 9.57 14.72 -3.31
N THR A 203 8.98 14.72 -4.51
CA THR A 203 9.65 14.27 -5.74
C THR A 203 10.69 15.27 -6.25
N GLN A 204 10.57 16.56 -5.88
CA GLN A 204 11.39 17.66 -6.41
C GLN A 204 12.49 18.14 -5.45
N CYS A 205 12.45 17.74 -4.18
CA CYS A 205 13.40 18.22 -3.16
C CYS A 205 14.77 17.52 -3.14
N GLY A 206 15.07 16.70 -4.15
CA GLY A 206 16.32 15.94 -4.25
C GLY A 206 16.44 14.78 -3.27
N ASP A 207 17.57 14.08 -3.30
CA ASP A 207 17.74 12.79 -2.64
C ASP A 207 18.06 12.91 -1.14
N GLU A 208 18.63 14.03 -0.69
CA GLU A 208 19.01 14.25 0.71
C GLU A 208 17.88 14.79 1.59
N HIS A 209 16.80 15.29 0.98
CA HIS A 209 15.69 15.92 1.70
C HIS A 209 14.38 15.18 1.51
N LEU A 210 13.47 15.36 2.46
CA LEU A 210 12.10 14.90 2.41
C LEU A 210 11.18 16.11 2.54
N VAL A 211 10.07 16.11 1.80
CA VAL A 211 8.99 17.07 1.99
C VAL A 211 7.72 16.32 2.36
N MET A 212 7.03 16.78 3.40
CA MET A 212 5.73 16.25 3.79
C MET A 212 4.85 17.34 4.38
N GLN A 213 3.55 17.10 4.36
CA GLN A 213 2.57 17.94 5.05
C GLN A 213 2.46 17.52 6.50
N VAL A 214 2.39 18.50 7.41
CA VAL A 214 2.22 18.28 8.85
C VAL A 214 1.17 19.25 9.40
N CYS A 215 0.34 18.77 10.32
CA CYS A 215 -0.65 19.57 11.05
C CYS A 215 -0.77 19.06 12.48
N GLU A 216 -0.73 19.93 13.48
CA GLU A 216 -1.26 19.56 14.80
C GLU A 216 -2.76 19.30 14.67
N HIS A 217 -3.19 18.09 15.01
CA HIS A 217 -4.56 17.64 14.82
C HIS A 217 -4.93 16.69 15.95
N LEU A 218 -5.76 17.14 16.87
CA LEU A 218 -6.19 16.32 18.00
C LEU A 218 -7.44 15.45 17.70
N PRO A 219 -8.44 15.93 16.92
CA PRO A 219 -9.67 15.19 16.67
C PRO A 219 -9.46 13.90 15.84
N PRO A 220 -10.31 12.88 16.03
CA PRO A 220 -10.29 11.64 15.23
C PRO A 220 -10.89 11.79 13.82
N THR A 221 -11.07 13.02 13.32
CA THR A 221 -11.66 13.30 12.01
C THR A 221 -10.58 13.48 10.95
N ALA A 222 -10.97 13.62 9.68
CA ALA A 222 -10.04 14.07 8.63
C ALA A 222 -9.52 15.48 8.95
N VAL A 223 -8.30 15.77 8.49
CA VAL A 223 -7.69 17.10 8.63
C VAL A 223 -8.29 18.04 7.56
N PRO A 224 -8.76 19.23 7.93
CA PRO A 224 -9.21 20.23 6.95
C PRO A 224 -8.07 20.65 6.01
N ALA A 225 -8.35 20.73 4.70
CA ALA A 225 -7.33 21.00 3.68
C ALA A 225 -6.48 22.25 3.94
N GLY A 226 -7.06 23.32 4.48
CA GLY A 226 -6.34 24.58 4.76
C GLY A 226 -5.47 24.60 6.03
N ARG A 227 -5.34 23.48 6.76
CA ARG A 227 -4.53 23.42 8.00
C ARG A 227 -3.15 22.80 7.81
N TRP A 228 -2.88 22.22 6.65
CA TRP A 228 -1.60 21.60 6.36
C TRP A 228 -0.50 22.64 6.17
N SER A 229 0.70 22.35 6.67
CA SER A 229 1.91 23.12 6.38
C SER A 229 2.99 22.18 5.87
N LEU A 230 3.84 22.69 4.96
CA LEU A 230 4.93 21.91 4.39
C LEU A 230 6.19 22.03 5.22
N TYR A 231 6.84 20.89 5.42
CA TYR A 231 8.11 20.80 6.12
C TYR A 231 9.15 20.12 5.25
N LEU A 232 10.32 20.75 5.14
CA LEU A 232 11.50 20.18 4.51
C LEU A 232 12.40 19.60 5.60
N LEU A 233 12.64 18.30 5.54
CA LEU A 233 13.53 17.59 6.45
C LEU A 233 14.81 17.23 5.70
N GLY A 234 15.95 17.70 6.20
CA GLY A 234 17.27 17.27 5.76
C GLY A 234 18.07 16.60 6.88
N PRO A 235 19.31 16.16 6.61
CA PRO A 235 20.13 15.42 7.58
C PRO A 235 20.49 16.21 8.84
N GLN A 236 20.59 17.53 8.75
CA GLN A 236 21.03 18.40 9.85
C GLN A 236 20.01 19.48 10.20
N ARG A 237 18.98 19.67 9.36
CA ARG A 237 18.10 20.82 9.44
C ARG A 237 16.71 20.48 8.97
N VAL A 238 15.73 20.94 9.72
CA VAL A 238 14.31 20.93 9.40
C VAL A 238 13.83 22.37 9.31
N GLN A 239 12.95 22.66 8.36
CA GLN A 239 12.30 23.96 8.19
C GLN A 239 10.84 23.82 7.75
N ARG A 240 9.99 24.74 8.21
CA ARG A 240 8.67 24.97 7.61
C ARG A 240 8.85 25.82 6.36
N LEU A 241 8.25 25.40 5.25
CA LEU A 241 8.29 26.10 3.98
C LEU A 241 7.19 27.17 3.93
N GLU A 242 7.46 28.26 3.21
CA GLU A 242 6.43 29.24 2.83
C GLU A 242 5.49 28.65 1.76
N ALA A 243 6.03 27.80 0.89
CA ALA A 243 5.26 27.11 -0.14
C ALA A 243 4.14 26.24 0.44
N THR A 244 3.09 26.04 -0.35
CA THR A 244 1.97 25.15 -0.07
C THR A 244 1.83 24.10 -1.17
N GLU A 245 0.90 23.15 -1.00
CA GLU A 245 0.58 22.20 -2.08
C GLU A 245 -0.06 22.89 -3.31
N ASP A 246 -0.58 24.11 -3.16
CA ASP A 246 -1.19 24.87 -4.25
C ASP A 246 -0.18 25.78 -4.98
N SER A 247 1.05 25.91 -4.47
CA SER A 247 2.09 26.71 -5.13
C SER A 247 2.40 26.20 -6.54
N GLU A 248 2.70 27.13 -7.44
CA GLU A 248 3.01 26.84 -8.86
C GLU A 248 4.37 26.18 -9.03
N ALA A 249 5.35 26.59 -8.21
CA ALA A 249 6.73 26.10 -8.26
C ALA A 249 7.20 25.70 -6.86
N PHE A 250 8.14 24.75 -6.82
CA PHE A 250 8.80 24.37 -5.58
C PHE A 250 9.74 25.47 -5.13
N SER A 251 9.63 25.87 -3.86
CA SER A 251 10.58 26.79 -3.22
C SER A 251 11.10 26.20 -1.91
N LEU A 252 12.36 26.53 -1.60
CA LEU A 252 13.02 26.22 -0.34
C LEU A 252 12.95 27.37 0.67
N ASP A 253 12.22 28.43 0.33
CA ASP A 253 12.03 29.59 1.18
C ASP A 253 11.36 29.19 2.49
N HIS A 254 11.96 29.65 3.58
CA HIS A 254 11.48 29.37 4.93
C HIS A 254 10.30 30.29 5.24
N HIS A 255 9.31 29.75 5.95
CA HIS A 255 8.21 30.57 6.43
C HIS A 255 8.75 31.65 7.39
N PRO A 256 8.36 32.93 7.25
CA PRO A 256 8.95 34.04 8.00
C PRO A 256 8.80 33.88 9.53
N ASP A 257 7.71 33.26 9.97
CA ASP A 257 7.46 32.97 11.39
C ASP A 257 8.06 31.63 11.88
N SER A 258 8.97 31.01 11.12
CA SER A 258 9.55 29.71 11.46
C SER A 258 11.08 29.77 11.52
N GLU A 259 11.64 29.24 12.61
CA GLU A 259 13.08 29.04 12.75
C GLU A 259 13.53 27.66 12.25
N PHE A 260 14.83 27.52 12.01
CA PHE A 260 15.47 26.25 11.67
C PHE A 260 15.72 25.40 12.91
N HIS A 261 15.50 24.10 12.80
CA HIS A 261 15.70 23.16 13.90
C HIS A 261 16.50 21.94 13.47
N SER A 262 17.13 21.25 14.41
CA SER A 262 17.86 20.01 14.14
C SER A 262 16.94 18.82 13.85
N THR A 263 15.73 18.82 14.40
CA THR A 263 14.73 17.76 14.19
C THR A 263 13.31 18.32 14.11
N LEU A 264 12.41 17.55 13.49
CA LEU A 264 10.99 17.85 13.39
C LEU A 264 10.32 17.91 14.76
N VAL A 265 10.77 17.07 15.71
CA VAL A 265 10.24 17.07 17.08
C VAL A 265 10.50 18.41 17.77
N HIS A 266 11.71 18.96 17.65
CA HIS A 266 12.00 20.28 18.23
C HIS A 266 11.18 21.37 17.53
N MET A 267 11.15 21.35 16.19
CA MET A 267 10.37 22.32 15.41
C MET A 267 8.88 22.36 15.77
N LEU A 268 8.24 21.19 15.89
CA LEU A 268 6.82 21.16 16.20
C LEU A 268 6.56 21.51 17.67
N ARG A 269 7.46 21.19 18.59
CA ARG A 269 7.28 21.53 20.02
C ARG A 269 7.20 23.04 20.28
N ASP A 270 7.87 23.84 19.46
CA ASP A 270 7.87 25.30 19.62
C ASP A 270 6.53 25.93 19.19
N THR A 271 5.78 25.25 18.32
CA THR A 271 4.50 25.74 17.77
C THR A 271 3.27 24.98 18.27
N MET A 272 3.48 23.83 18.92
CA MET A 272 2.43 22.93 19.38
C MET A 272 1.69 23.48 20.59
N SER A 273 0.38 23.26 20.63
CA SER A 273 -0.44 23.64 21.78
C SER A 273 -0.06 22.87 23.07
N PRO A 274 -0.41 23.37 24.26
CA PRO A 274 -0.20 22.65 25.52
C PRO A 274 -0.82 21.24 25.51
N ASP A 275 -1.99 21.08 24.90
CA ASP A 275 -2.69 19.79 24.79
C ASP A 275 -1.94 18.82 23.87
N GLY A 276 -1.47 19.30 22.72
CA GLY A 276 -0.62 18.50 21.84
C GLY A 276 0.68 18.08 22.52
N ALA A 277 1.31 19.00 23.25
CA ALA A 277 2.54 18.74 23.99
C ALA A 277 2.34 17.71 25.11
N ALA A 278 1.18 17.74 25.78
CA ALA A 278 0.81 16.73 26.77
C ALA A 278 0.61 15.36 26.12
N ARG A 279 -0.17 15.27 25.04
CA ARG A 279 -0.44 13.99 24.33
C ARG A 279 0.83 13.33 23.81
N THR A 280 1.75 14.09 23.24
CA THR A 280 3.04 13.55 22.77
C THR A 280 3.91 13.06 23.91
N ARG A 281 3.87 13.70 25.08
CA ARG A 281 4.60 13.27 26.29
C ARG A 281 4.01 12.01 26.91
N GLU A 282 2.70 11.87 26.88
CA GLU A 282 1.96 10.75 27.48
C GLU A 282 1.78 9.56 26.52
N SER A 283 2.27 9.70 25.28
CA SER A 283 2.22 8.64 24.27
C SER A 283 2.96 7.39 24.76
N GLY A 284 2.25 6.27 24.74
CA GLY A 284 2.79 4.99 25.15
C GLY A 284 3.84 4.48 24.16
N TYR A 285 4.93 3.91 24.67
CA TYR A 285 6.03 3.40 23.83
C TYR A 285 5.57 2.35 22.79
N ARG A 286 4.57 1.53 23.14
CA ARG A 286 3.97 0.53 22.21
C ARG A 286 3.24 1.18 21.04
N PHE A 287 2.59 2.33 21.28
CA PHE A 287 1.94 3.10 20.22
C PHE A 287 3.00 3.65 19.26
N VAL A 288 4.03 4.30 19.80
CA VAL A 288 5.16 4.83 19.01
C VAL A 288 5.82 3.72 18.18
N GLU A 289 6.16 2.59 18.80
CA GLU A 289 6.78 1.46 18.11
C GLU A 289 5.88 0.88 17.00
N ALA A 290 4.57 0.76 17.24
CA ALA A 290 3.64 0.26 16.24
C ALA A 290 3.52 1.20 15.03
N VAL A 291 3.40 2.50 15.26
CA VAL A 291 3.34 3.52 14.19
C VAL A 291 4.65 3.52 13.40
N GLN A 292 5.80 3.59 14.08
CA GLN A 292 7.11 3.54 13.43
C GLN A 292 7.27 2.27 12.60
N SER A 293 6.90 1.11 13.14
CA SER A 293 6.99 -0.15 12.43
C SER A 293 6.11 -0.19 11.18
N LEU A 294 4.89 0.34 11.25
CA LEU A 294 4.01 0.44 10.08
C LEU A 294 4.64 1.35 9.01
N LEU A 295 5.09 2.54 9.39
CA LEU A 295 5.77 3.48 8.49
C LEU A 295 7.01 2.86 7.83
N CYS A 296 7.85 2.18 8.60
CA CYS A 296 9.03 1.47 8.06
C CYS A 296 8.65 0.30 7.13
N SER A 297 7.49 -0.33 7.35
CA SER A 297 7.03 -1.46 6.54
C SER A 297 6.29 -1.05 5.25
N THR A 298 5.71 0.15 5.20
CA THR A 298 4.99 0.67 4.02
C THR A 298 5.81 1.71 3.26
N ARG A 299 6.79 2.36 3.91
CA ARG A 299 7.70 3.37 3.39
C ARG A 299 7.03 4.46 2.53
N PRO A 300 6.02 5.15 3.06
CA PRO A 300 5.21 6.09 2.27
C PRO A 300 5.99 7.31 1.76
N LEU A 301 7.09 7.72 2.42
CA LEU A 301 7.92 8.84 1.97
C LEU A 301 8.76 8.51 0.73
N LEU A 302 8.92 7.22 0.39
CA LEU A 302 9.73 6.77 -0.74
C LEU A 302 8.88 6.26 -1.91
N PHE A 303 7.79 5.57 -1.58
CA PHE A 303 6.87 4.97 -2.54
C PHE A 303 5.60 5.82 -2.67
N SER A 304 5.73 7.13 -2.79
CA SER A 304 4.64 8.05 -3.15
C SER A 304 5.03 8.88 -4.38
N SER A 305 4.05 9.24 -5.20
CA SER A 305 4.23 10.05 -6.41
C SER A 305 3.35 11.28 -6.40
#